data_AF-A0A9P1DNU2-F1
#
_entry.id   AF-A0A9P1DNU2-F1
#
_cell.length_a   1.000
_cell.length_b   1.000
_cell.length_c   1.000
_cell.angle_alpha   90.00
_cell.angle_beta   90.00
_cell.angle_gamma   90.00
#
_symmetry.space_group_name_H-M   'P 1'
#
loop_
_entity.id
_entity.type
_entity.pdbx_description
1 polymer ?
#
loop_
_entity_poly.entity_id
_entity_poly.type
_entity_poly.pdbx_seq_one_letter_code
_entity_poly.pdbx_strand_id
1 'polypeptide(L)'
;MAAVPRHQPRTGQFTAMPPSKRFCDMALLSGGEKTVAAMSLLFAIQAYQRPPFLVLDEIDAHLDHSNVLALAKFIDSIGCQQGLPDSERQKGGVWML
;
A
#
# COMPACT_ATOMS: atom_id res chain seq x y z
N MET A 1 -29.37 6.06 19.93
CA MET A 1 -27.93 5.86 19.61
C MET A 1 -27.72 4.38 19.34
N ALA A 2 -27.83 3.93 18.07
CA ALA A 2 -27.61 2.52 17.74
C ALA A 2 -26.11 2.22 17.79
N ALA A 3 -25.72 1.25 18.62
CA ALA A 3 -24.36 0.76 18.70
C ALA A 3 -23.95 0.20 17.34
N VAL A 4 -22.88 0.75 16.80
CA VAL A 4 -22.33 0.35 15.51
C VAL A 4 -21.62 -0.98 15.73
N PRO A 5 -21.98 -2.05 15.00
CA PRO A 5 -21.34 -3.34 15.19
C PRO A 5 -19.85 -3.19 14.85
N ARG A 6 -18.98 -3.42 15.83
CA ARG A 6 -17.54 -3.52 15.60
C ARG A 6 -17.30 -4.80 14.82
N HIS A 7 -17.16 -4.68 13.50
CA HIS A 7 -16.61 -5.77 12.68
C HIS A 7 -15.22 -6.09 13.23
N GLN A 8 -15.11 -7.23 13.92
CA GLN A 8 -13.83 -7.72 14.41
C GLN A 8 -13.02 -8.14 13.18
N PRO A 9 -11.80 -7.61 12.97
CA PRO A 9 -10.96 -8.06 11.87
C PRO A 9 -10.70 -9.55 12.05
N ARG A 10 -11.12 -10.38 11.08
CA ARG A 10 -10.79 -11.79 11.08
C ARG A 10 -9.31 -11.93 10.75
N THR A 11 -8.56 -12.56 11.65
CA THR A 11 -7.13 -12.81 11.52
C THR A 11 -6.88 -13.54 10.18
N GLY A 12 -6.25 -12.85 9.23
CA GLY A 12 -5.98 -13.34 7.87
C GLY A 12 -6.61 -12.52 6.74
N GLN A 13 -7.45 -11.52 7.04
CA GLN A 13 -8.06 -10.64 6.02
C GLN A 13 -7.40 -9.26 5.99
N PHE A 14 -7.06 -8.79 4.79
CA PHE A 14 -6.64 -7.41 4.57
C PHE A 14 -7.84 -6.49 4.81
N THR A 15 -7.65 -5.42 5.60
CA THR A 15 -8.70 -4.46 5.94
C THR A 15 -8.17 -3.05 5.75
N ALA A 16 -9.01 -2.17 5.22
CA ALA A 16 -8.67 -0.77 4.97
C ALA A 16 -9.81 0.14 5.43
N MET A 17 -9.46 1.27 6.04
CA MET A 17 -10.42 2.27 6.48
C MET A 17 -10.13 3.58 5.74
N PRO A 18 -10.89 3.92 4.68
CA PRO A 18 -10.73 5.20 4.00
C PRO A 18 -11.19 6.33 4.92
N PRO A 19 -10.63 7.55 4.77
CA PRO A 19 -10.87 8.67 5.68
C PRO A 19 -12.34 9.12 5.71
N SER A 20 -13.08 8.85 4.63
CA SER A 20 -14.49 9.20 4.46
C SER A 20 -15.47 8.16 5.03
N LYS A 21 -15.00 6.98 5.47
CA LYS A 21 -15.87 5.86 5.84
C LYS A 21 -15.45 5.22 7.15
N ARG A 22 -16.44 4.68 7.86
CA ARG A 22 -16.18 3.82 9.02
C ARG A 22 -15.63 2.48 8.58
N PHE A 23 -14.96 1.78 9.50
CA PHE A 23 -14.45 0.43 9.29
C PHE A 23 -15.52 -0.45 8.66
N CYS A 24 -15.24 -0.95 7.46
CA CYS A 24 -16.13 -1.78 6.68
C CYS A 24 -15.30 -2.87 5.99
N ASP A 25 -15.96 -3.99 5.68
CA ASP A 25 -15.32 -5.09 4.98
C ASP A 25 -14.82 -4.61 3.60
N MET A 26 -13.69 -5.16 3.14
CA MET A 26 -13.09 -4.80 1.85
C MET A 26 -14.09 -4.92 0.69
N ALA A 27 -15.06 -5.84 0.76
CA ALA A 27 -16.10 -5.99 -0.25
C ALA A 27 -16.92 -4.71 -0.48
N LEU A 28 -17.13 -3.91 0.57
CA LEU A 28 -17.95 -2.70 0.59
C LEU A 28 -17.20 -1.43 0.17
N LEU A 29 -15.91 -1.53 -0.14
CA LEU A 29 -15.10 -0.43 -0.66
C LEU A 29 -15.34 -0.25 -2.17
N SER A 30 -15.24 0.99 -2.64
CA SER A 30 -15.24 1.31 -4.07
C SER A 30 -14.02 0.70 -4.77
N GLY A 31 -14.08 0.59 -6.10
CA GLY A 31 -12.95 0.10 -6.90
C GLY A 31 -11.66 0.89 -6.61
N GLY A 32 -11.74 2.22 -6.62
CA GLY A 32 -10.59 3.09 -6.32
C GLY A 32 -10.07 2.95 -4.90
N GLU A 33 -10.94 2.85 -3.89
CA GLU A 33 -10.51 2.63 -2.50
C GLU A 33 -9.78 1.30 -2.32
N LYS A 34 -10.24 0.23 -2.99
CA LYS A 34 -9.56 -1.07 -3.00
C LYS A 34 -8.17 -0.96 -3.65
N THR A 35 -8.07 -0.25 -4.76
CA THR A 35 -6.80 -0.01 -5.46
C THR A 35 -5.82 0.76 -4.60
N VAL A 36 -6.25 1.87 -3.97
CA VAL A 36 -5.39 2.66 -3.06
C VAL A 36 -4.91 1.83 -1.88
N ALA A 37 -5.79 1.01 -1.29
CA ALA A 37 -5.40 0.13 -0.19
C ALA A 37 -4.37 -0.91 -0.62
N ALA A 38 -4.56 -1.57 -1.77
CA ALA A 38 -3.61 -2.52 -2.33
C ALA A 38 -2.25 -1.86 -2.65
N MET A 39 -2.28 -0.67 -3.25
CA MET A 39 -1.08 0.13 -3.54
C MET A 39 -0.32 0.50 -2.26
N SER A 40 -1.02 0.91 -1.20
CA SER A 40 -0.39 1.20 0.10
C SER A 40 0.34 -0.02 0.66
N LEU A 41 -0.24 -1.22 0.52
CA LEU A 41 0.41 -2.45 0.95
C LEU A 41 1.63 -2.79 0.08
N LEU A 42 1.50 -2.64 -1.25
CA LEU A 42 2.59 -2.84 -2.19
C LEU A 42 3.79 -1.94 -1.88
N PHE A 43 3.53 -0.66 -1.60
CA PHE A 43 4.56 0.30 -1.20
C PHE A 43 5.18 -0.01 0.16
N ALA A 44 4.40 -0.52 1.12
CA ALA A 44 4.94 -0.97 2.40
C ALA A 44 5.91 -2.14 2.22
N ILE A 45 5.59 -3.09 1.32
CA ILE A 45 6.48 -4.19 0.95
C ILE A 45 7.73 -3.65 0.25
N GLN A 46 7.57 -2.74 -0.71
CA GLN A 46 8.69 -2.09 -1.40
C GLN A 46 9.62 -1.33 -0.44
N ALA A 47 9.06 -0.72 0.61
CA ALA A 47 9.84 -0.05 1.65
C ALA A 47 10.62 -1.06 2.52
N TYR A 48 10.04 -2.24 2.78
CA TYR A 48 10.71 -3.31 3.52
C TYR A 48 11.79 -4.01 2.70
N GLN A 49 11.51 -4.36 1.44
CA GLN A 49 12.46 -4.95 0.51
C GLN A 49 12.34 -4.23 -0.82
N ARG A 50 13.34 -3.42 -1.14
CA ARG A 50 13.45 -2.67 -2.40
C ARG A 50 13.63 -3.67 -3.54
N PRO A 51 12.63 -3.86 -4.43
CA PRO A 51 12.81 -4.65 -5.64
C PRO A 51 13.56 -3.82 -6.69
N PRO A 52 14.35 -4.46 -7.59
CA PRO A 52 15.12 -3.77 -8.62
C PRO A 52 14.23 -3.10 -9.68
N PHE A 53 12.98 -3.54 -9.83
CA PHE A 53 11.97 -2.90 -10.67
C PHE A 53 10.57 -3.20 -10.12
N LEU A 54 9.62 -2.30 -10.40
CA LEU A 54 8.20 -2.47 -10.10
C LEU A 54 7.42 -2.04 -11.35
N VAL A 55 6.54 -2.92 -11.83
CA VAL A 55 5.66 -2.64 -12.97
C VAL A 55 4.23 -2.53 -12.45
N LEU A 56 3.55 -1.45 -12.81
CA LEU A 56 2.17 -1.16 -12.45
C LEU A 56 1.38 -1.05 -13.75
N ASP A 57 0.42 -1.96 -13.96
CA ASP A 57 -0.37 -2.02 -15.18
C ASP A 57 -1.81 -1.53 -14.90
N GLU A 58 -2.33 -0.66 -15.78
CA GLU A 58 -3.69 -0.10 -15.75
C GLU A 58 -4.21 0.40 -14.38
N ILE A 59 -3.32 0.83 -13.49
CA ILE A 59 -3.73 1.26 -12.14
C ILE A 59 -4.54 2.57 -12.16
N ASP A 60 -4.35 3.41 -13.17
CA ASP A 60 -5.05 4.66 -13.39
C ASP A 60 -6.51 4.47 -13.79
N ALA A 61 -6.88 3.32 -14.37
CA ALA A 61 -8.26 3.01 -14.75
C ALA A 61 -9.24 3.03 -13.56
N HIS A 62 -8.75 2.76 -12.35
CA HIS A 62 -9.53 2.72 -11.12
C HIS A 62 -9.32 3.95 -10.22
N LEU A 63 -8.44 4.88 -10.60
CA LEU A 63 -8.04 6.04 -9.81
C LEU A 63 -8.54 7.33 -10.45
N ASP A 64 -9.08 8.23 -9.62
CA ASP A 64 -9.39 9.60 -10.06
C ASP A 64 -8.10 10.40 -10.30
N HIS A 65 -8.19 11.43 -11.13
CA HIS A 65 -7.05 12.28 -11.52
C HIS A 65 -6.25 12.83 -10.32
N SER A 66 -6.92 13.21 -9.23
CA SER A 66 -6.27 13.70 -8.01
C SER A 66 -5.39 12.64 -7.34
N ASN A 67 -5.86 11.39 -7.31
CA ASN A 67 -5.14 10.29 -6.68
C ASN A 67 -3.99 9.80 -7.56
N VAL A 68 -4.15 9.83 -8.89
CA VAL A 68 -3.05 9.58 -9.83
C VAL A 68 -1.92 10.60 -9.64
N LEU A 69 -2.25 11.89 -9.48
CA LEU A 69 -1.25 12.92 -9.20
C LEU A 69 -0.55 12.73 -7.85
N ALA A 70 -1.30 12.36 -6.80
CA ALA A 70 -0.71 12.06 -5.50
C ALA A 70 0.24 10.86 -5.57
N LEU A 71 -0.16 9.82 -6.32
CA LEU A 71 0.65 8.64 -6.57
C LEU A 71 1.93 8.96 -7.34
N ALA A 72 1.84 9.76 -8.41
CA ALA A 72 3.01 10.16 -9.19
C ALA A 72 4.03 10.93 -8.34
N LYS A 73 3.56 11.87 -7.51
CA LYS A 73 4.41 12.59 -6.54
C LYS A 73 5.06 11.66 -5.53
N PHE A 74 4.33 10.64 -5.08
CA PHE A 74 4.84 9.66 -4.14
C PHE A 74 5.94 8.79 -4.78
N ILE A 75 5.73 8.30 -6.00
CA ILE A 75 6.73 7.51 -6.75
C ILE A 75 8.01 8.34 -6.97
N ASP A 76 7.89 9.61 -7.34
CA ASP A 76 9.03 10.52 -7.49
C ASP A 76 9.82 10.67 -6.19
N SER A 77 9.11 10.81 -5.05
CA SER A 77 9.75 10.86 -3.73
C SER A 77 10.47 9.57 -3.34
N ILE A 78 9.95 8.39 -3.72
CA ILE A 78 10.59 7.10 -3.45
C ILE A 78 11.81 6.92 -4.36
N GLY A 79 11.70 7.28 -5.64
CA GLY A 79 12.79 7.18 -6.61
C GLY A 79 14.02 7.98 -6.17
N CYS A 80 13.82 9.15 -5.59
CA CYS A 80 14.90 9.93 -4.99
C CYS A 80 15.64 9.16 -3.86
N GLN A 81 14.95 8.30 -3.10
CA GLN A 81 15.57 7.49 -2.04
C GLN A 81 16.24 6.21 -2.57
N GLN A 82 16.07 5.86 -3.84
CA GLN A 82 16.64 4.66 -4.48
C GLN A 82 18.09 4.83 -4.95
N GLY A 83 18.66 6.03 -4.85
CA GLY A 83 20.04 6.31 -5.22
C GLY A 83 21.11 5.92 -4.20
N LEU A 84 20.77 5.32 -3.05
CA LEU A 84 21.79 4.88 -2.08
C LEU A 84 22.29 3.48 -2.47
N PRO A 85 23.61 3.27 -2.65
CA PRO A 85 24.14 1.96 -2.99
C PRO A 85 23.87 0.94 -1.87
N ASP A 86 23.30 -0.21 -2.24
CA ASP A 86 22.98 -1.37 -1.39
C ASP A 86 24.21 -2.08 -0.77
N SER A 87 25.36 -1.40 -0.68
CA SER A 87 26.64 -2.03 -0.31
C SER A 87 26.73 -2.46 1.16
N GLU A 88 25.79 -2.06 2.03
CA GLU A 88 25.82 -2.35 3.47
C GLU A 88 24.66 -3.24 3.95
N ARG A 89 23.74 -3.66 3.07
CA ARG A 89 22.53 -4.40 3.51
C ARG A 89 22.74 -5.90 3.70
N GLN A 90 23.89 -6.44 3.27
CA GLN A 90 24.20 -7.88 3.30
C GLN A 90 25.00 -8.35 4.51
N LYS A 91 25.25 -7.51 5.53
CA LYS A 91 25.99 -7.90 6.74
C LYS A 91 25.16 -8.11 8.01
N GLY A 92 23.82 -8.04 7.93
CA GLY A 92 22.93 -8.22 9.08
C GLY A 92 21.96 -9.38 8.94
N GLY A 93 22.38 -10.59 9.32
CA GLY A 93 21.51 -11.77 9.51
C GLY A 93 22.18 -13.03 8.98
N VAL A 94 22.66 -13.99 9.77
CA VAL A 94 22.06 -14.52 11.02
C VAL A 94 20.54 -14.58 10.92
N TRP A 95 20.02 -15.08 9.80
CA TRP A 95 18.64 -15.57 9.67
C TRP A 95 18.59 -16.66 8.58
N MET A 96 19.51 -17.61 8.64
CA MET A 96 19.33 -18.95 8.06
C MET A 96 20.42 -19.82 8.69
N LEU A 97 19.98 -20.89 9.36
CA LEU A 97 20.68 -21.81 10.27
C LEU A 97 20.53 -21.44 11.76
#